data_AF-A0A847GDQ3-F1
#
_entry.id   AF-A0A847GDQ3-F1
#
_cell.length_a   1.000
_cell.length_b   1.000
_cell.length_c   1.000
_cell.angle_alpha   90.00
_cell.angle_beta   90.00
_cell.angle_gamma   90.00
#
_symmetry.space_group_name_H-M   'P 1'
#
loop_
_entity.id
_entity.type
_entity.pdbx_description
1 polymer ?
#
loop_
_entity_poly.entity_id
_entity_poly.type
_entity_poly.pdbx_seq_one_letter_code
_entity_poly.pdbx_strand_id
1 'polypeptide(L)'
;MMTAALLCLCALAADPAPDAAFEDFFRDFAAKRDGIVALEAVFEQRTVLPDEELTTTGTLVYIKPRRIIFRTEDPERTTLVDDRKGYEYDPEIRQLQIFDIEDNPQADIFFLGFDSDTALLRQAYDVSVFTVPGETRGKHGIKIRPKSDSREEAYFIEVNLYLRDEDYLPYRIHIQNDEESQVFIEVGALDKTVRPDPRGTQIFIAENTKVVENDRVVETVNTGGKWIPEAVLLPPAPETPPETATAPPPLVPAADAPAKTSAADTPAEAVPETAPAGKEPPPAKEEAAPRRNPKRVGGPGAGGNAGSRR
;
A
#
# COMPACT_ATOMS: atom_id res chain seq x y z
N MET A 1 -48.76 5.16 59.58
CA MET A 1 -48.51 4.02 58.67
C MET A 1 -47.87 4.57 57.41
N MET A 2 -46.60 4.28 57.19
CA MET A 2 -45.81 4.71 56.02
C MET A 2 -46.12 3.78 54.84
N THR A 3 -46.48 4.35 53.71
CA THR A 3 -46.51 3.63 52.43
C THR A 3 -45.42 4.23 51.56
N ALA A 4 -44.28 3.54 51.50
CA ALA A 4 -43.17 3.89 50.63
C ALA A 4 -43.46 3.34 49.22
N ALA A 5 -43.63 4.23 48.25
CA ALA A 5 -43.67 3.89 46.84
C ALA A 5 -42.23 3.79 46.32
N LEU A 6 -41.79 2.58 46.01
CA LEU A 6 -40.52 2.31 45.36
C LEU A 6 -40.72 2.48 43.84
N LEU A 7 -40.36 3.65 43.29
CA LEU A 7 -40.26 3.84 41.84
C LEU A 7 -38.95 3.19 41.36
N CYS A 8 -39.06 2.04 40.71
CA CYS A 8 -37.97 1.49 39.89
C CYS A 8 -37.80 2.39 38.65
N LEU A 9 -36.74 3.20 38.64
CA LEU A 9 -36.26 3.87 37.44
C LEU A 9 -35.54 2.82 36.59
N CYS A 10 -36.23 2.24 35.61
CA CYS A 10 -35.57 1.54 34.51
C CYS A 10 -34.90 2.59 33.63
N ALA A 11 -33.58 2.71 33.71
CA ALA A 11 -32.80 3.47 32.75
C ALA A 11 -32.92 2.77 31.38
N LEU A 12 -33.74 3.32 30.51
CA LEU A 12 -33.71 3.04 29.08
C LEU A 12 -32.35 3.51 28.58
N ALA A 13 -31.44 2.56 28.35
CA ALA A 13 -30.29 2.81 27.47
C ALA A 13 -30.89 3.11 26.09
N ALA A 14 -30.94 4.39 25.72
CA ALA A 14 -31.29 4.78 24.38
C ALA A 14 -30.16 4.29 23.47
N ASP A 15 -30.48 3.39 22.54
CA ASP A 15 -29.57 3.08 21.44
C ASP A 15 -29.18 4.40 20.77
N PRO A 16 -27.88 4.64 20.54
CA PRO A 16 -27.45 5.83 19.82
C PRO A 16 -28.15 5.86 18.46
N ALA A 17 -28.65 7.04 18.07
CA ALA A 17 -29.24 7.23 16.75
C ALA A 17 -28.28 6.69 15.66
N PRO A 18 -28.78 6.15 14.54
CA PRO A 18 -27.95 5.52 13.51
C PRO A 18 -26.76 6.37 13.07
N ASP A 19 -26.94 7.70 13.02
CA ASP A 19 -25.89 8.65 12.70
C ASP A 19 -24.81 8.75 13.80
N ALA A 20 -25.19 8.72 15.07
CA ALA A 20 -24.23 8.79 16.19
C ALA A 20 -23.32 7.54 16.26
N ALA A 21 -23.88 6.34 16.05
CA ALA A 21 -23.10 5.11 16.02
C ALA A 21 -22.10 5.08 14.85
N PHE A 22 -22.51 5.63 13.70
CA PHE A 22 -21.64 5.80 12.54
C PHE A 22 -20.48 6.77 12.84
N GLU A 23 -20.79 7.98 13.34
CA GLU A 23 -19.75 8.97 13.68
C GLU A 23 -18.78 8.45 14.74
N ASP A 24 -19.28 7.72 15.75
CA ASP A 24 -18.45 7.11 16.79
C ASP A 24 -17.49 6.06 16.21
N PHE A 25 -17.97 5.22 15.29
CA PHE A 25 -17.12 4.26 14.58
C PHE A 25 -16.02 4.97 13.80
N PHE A 26 -16.34 5.99 13.00
CA PHE A 26 -15.34 6.67 12.18
C PHE A 26 -14.36 7.53 12.99
N ARG A 27 -14.77 8.01 14.16
CA ARG A 27 -13.86 8.63 15.13
C ARG A 27 -12.84 7.62 15.67
N ASP A 28 -13.28 6.41 16.07
CA ASP A 28 -12.36 5.35 16.52
C ASP A 28 -11.49 4.84 15.37
N PHE A 29 -12.07 4.70 14.17
CA PHE A 29 -11.36 4.36 12.92
C PHE A 29 -10.18 5.31 12.68
N ALA A 30 -10.41 6.62 12.70
CA ALA A 30 -9.35 7.61 12.51
C ALA A 30 -8.31 7.55 13.65
N ALA A 31 -8.76 7.45 14.90
CA ALA A 31 -7.88 7.44 16.07
C ALA A 31 -6.91 6.24 16.08
N LYS A 32 -7.39 5.03 15.74
CA LYS A 32 -6.53 3.83 15.70
C LYS A 32 -5.46 3.88 14.61
N ARG A 33 -5.65 4.72 13.58
CA ARG A 33 -4.78 4.81 12.40
C ARG A 33 -3.92 6.07 12.38
N ASP A 34 -4.14 7.00 13.30
CA ASP A 34 -3.39 8.26 13.36
C ASP A 34 -1.88 8.05 13.59
N GLY A 35 -1.49 7.02 14.35
CA GLY A 35 -0.07 6.70 14.60
C GLY A 35 0.66 6.00 13.44
N ILE A 36 -0.04 5.57 12.40
CA ILE A 36 0.54 4.72 11.34
C ILE A 36 1.18 5.59 10.27
N VAL A 37 2.51 5.76 10.33
CA VAL A 37 3.25 6.61 9.38
C VAL A 37 3.56 5.87 8.08
N ALA A 38 3.91 4.60 8.17
CA ALA A 38 4.17 3.73 7.03
C ALA A 38 3.78 2.30 7.39
N LEU A 39 3.46 1.50 6.37
CA LEU A 39 3.29 0.07 6.51
C LEU A 39 3.71 -0.66 5.23
N GLU A 40 4.03 -1.93 5.39
CA GLU A 40 4.27 -2.87 4.31
C GLU A 40 3.49 -4.17 4.54
N ALA A 41 2.99 -4.77 3.47
CA ALA A 41 2.38 -6.10 3.49
C ALA A 41 2.56 -6.81 2.15
N VAL A 42 2.50 -8.14 2.19
CA VAL A 42 2.24 -8.95 1.00
C VAL A 42 0.72 -9.02 0.78
N PHE A 43 0.29 -9.04 -0.47
CA PHE A 43 -1.10 -9.26 -0.82
C PHE A 43 -1.25 -10.34 -1.90
N GLU A 44 -2.41 -10.97 -1.91
CA GLU A 44 -2.89 -11.81 -3.01
C GLU A 44 -4.13 -11.14 -3.60
N GLN A 45 -4.11 -10.90 -4.91
CA GLN A 45 -5.23 -10.36 -5.66
C GLN A 45 -5.81 -11.46 -6.55
N ARG A 46 -7.13 -11.64 -6.49
CA ARG A 46 -7.90 -12.52 -7.37
C ARG A 46 -8.91 -11.69 -8.14
N THR A 47 -8.76 -11.65 -9.46
CA THR A 47 -9.67 -10.98 -10.38
C THR A 47 -10.55 -12.02 -11.05
N VAL A 48 -11.86 -11.92 -10.85
CA VAL A 48 -12.87 -12.76 -11.50
C VAL A 48 -13.44 -11.97 -12.67
N LEU A 49 -13.40 -12.56 -13.87
CA LEU A 49 -13.98 -12.06 -15.11
C LEU A 49 -15.01 -13.09 -15.62
N PRO A 50 -15.85 -12.75 -16.62
CA PRO A 50 -16.87 -13.68 -17.12
C PRO A 50 -16.30 -15.03 -17.59
N ASP A 51 -15.13 -15.01 -18.23
CA ASP A 51 -14.53 -16.19 -18.87
C ASP A 51 -13.29 -16.73 -18.15
N GLU A 52 -12.73 -15.99 -17.19
CA GLU A 52 -11.47 -16.35 -16.53
C GLU A 52 -11.34 -15.83 -15.10
N GLU A 53 -10.49 -16.49 -14.33
CA GLU A 53 -10.05 -16.04 -13.01
C GLU A 53 -8.53 -15.91 -13.03
N LEU A 54 -8.04 -14.74 -12.64
CA LEU A 54 -6.63 -14.41 -12.60
C LEU A 54 -6.22 -14.20 -11.14
N THR A 55 -5.08 -14.75 -10.75
CA THR A 55 -4.48 -14.54 -9.43
C THR A 55 -3.10 -13.96 -9.58
N THR A 56 -2.82 -12.91 -8.81
CA THR A 56 -1.54 -12.21 -8.80
C THR A 56 -1.14 -11.95 -7.35
N THR A 57 0.14 -12.11 -7.05
CA THR A 57 0.74 -11.76 -5.76
C THR A 57 1.57 -10.50 -5.87
N GLY A 58 1.76 -9.82 -4.74
CA GLY A 58 2.55 -8.61 -4.72
C GLY A 58 2.84 -8.07 -3.35
N THR A 59 3.50 -6.91 -3.33
CA THR A 59 3.77 -6.12 -2.13
C THR A 59 3.03 -4.80 -2.17
N LEU A 60 2.54 -4.39 -1.01
CA LEU A 60 1.87 -3.14 -0.76
C LEU A 60 2.72 -2.32 0.21
N VAL A 61 3.04 -1.09 -0.16
CA VAL A 61 3.67 -0.11 0.73
C VAL A 61 2.76 1.10 0.83
N TYR A 62 2.37 1.48 2.03
CA TYR A 62 1.64 2.74 2.29
C TYR A 62 2.49 3.67 3.14
N ILE A 63 2.47 4.96 2.81
CA ILE A 63 3.23 6.02 3.47
C ILE A 63 2.34 7.26 3.60
N LYS A 64 2.26 7.81 4.80
CA LYS A 64 1.55 9.08 5.06
C LYS A 64 2.22 10.26 4.31
N PRO A 65 1.43 11.27 3.88
CA PRO A 65 0.00 11.40 4.12
C PRO A 65 -0.87 10.57 3.16
N ARG A 66 -0.42 10.34 1.92
CA ARG A 66 -1.26 9.73 0.88
C ARG A 66 -0.44 9.13 -0.26
N ARG A 67 0.53 8.25 0.06
CA ARG A 67 1.25 7.47 -0.95
C ARG A 67 1.03 5.98 -0.75
N ILE A 68 0.68 5.28 -1.81
CA ILE A 68 0.52 3.83 -1.81
C ILE A 68 1.18 3.23 -3.05
N ILE A 69 1.84 2.09 -2.89
CA ILE A 69 2.59 1.42 -3.95
C ILE A 69 2.22 -0.05 -3.93
N PHE A 70 1.67 -0.52 -5.04
CA PHE A 70 1.44 -1.93 -5.33
C PHE A 70 2.50 -2.38 -6.33
N ARG A 71 3.20 -3.47 -6.01
CA ARG A 71 4.13 -4.14 -6.91
C ARG A 71 3.66 -5.56 -7.11
N THR A 72 3.23 -5.90 -8.31
CA THR A 72 2.80 -7.26 -8.66
C THR A 72 3.94 -8.02 -9.32
N GLU A 73 3.95 -9.33 -9.14
CA GLU A 73 5.01 -10.21 -9.66
C GLU A 73 4.69 -10.77 -11.04
N ASP A 74 3.44 -11.21 -11.26
CA ASP A 74 2.99 -11.80 -12.54
C ASP A 74 1.56 -11.35 -12.89
N PRO A 75 1.37 -10.49 -13.92
CA PRO A 75 2.45 -9.80 -14.65
C PRO A 75 3.19 -8.80 -13.74
N GLU A 76 4.48 -8.61 -14.01
CA GLU A 76 5.28 -7.59 -13.31
C GLU A 76 4.70 -6.21 -13.62
N ARG A 77 4.15 -5.53 -12.62
CA ARG A 77 3.64 -4.16 -12.73
C ARG A 77 3.87 -3.40 -11.43
N THR A 78 3.99 -2.08 -11.55
CA THR A 78 3.98 -1.20 -10.38
C THR A 78 2.92 -0.13 -10.54
N THR A 79 1.96 -0.12 -9.63
CA THR A 79 0.98 0.96 -9.50
C THR A 79 1.35 1.77 -8.27
N LEU A 80 1.69 3.04 -8.46
CA LEU A 80 1.94 3.99 -7.39
C LEU A 80 0.88 5.07 -7.47
N VAL A 81 0.30 5.40 -6.32
CA VAL A 81 -0.61 6.53 -6.22
C VAL A 81 -0.04 7.49 -5.19
N ASP A 82 0.09 8.76 -5.56
CA ASP A 82 0.69 9.83 -4.77
C ASP A 82 -0.24 11.04 -4.75
N ASP A 83 -0.91 11.22 -3.61
CA ASP A 83 -1.95 12.20 -3.37
C ASP A 83 -3.10 12.10 -4.39
N ARG A 84 -2.98 12.82 -5.51
CA ARG A 84 -3.98 12.95 -6.58
C ARG A 84 -3.48 12.44 -7.94
N LYS A 85 -2.25 11.95 -8.02
CA LYS A 85 -1.67 11.38 -9.23
C LYS A 85 -1.47 9.87 -9.11
N GLY A 86 -1.91 9.15 -10.12
CA GLY A 86 -1.60 7.74 -10.32
C GLY A 86 -0.47 7.54 -11.33
N TYR A 87 0.32 6.50 -11.10
CA TYR A 87 1.46 6.08 -11.90
C TYR A 87 1.36 4.58 -12.12
N GLU A 88 1.20 4.13 -13.36
CA GLU A 88 1.18 2.71 -13.71
C GLU A 88 2.36 2.40 -14.63
N TYR A 89 3.30 1.61 -14.12
CA TYR A 89 4.46 1.17 -14.89
C TYR A 89 4.30 -0.29 -15.32
N ASP A 90 4.38 -0.48 -16.63
CA ASP A 90 4.44 -1.79 -17.28
C ASP A 90 5.83 -1.94 -17.93
N PRO A 91 6.73 -2.77 -17.35
CA PRO A 91 8.07 -2.99 -17.86
C PRO A 91 8.10 -3.77 -19.17
N GLU A 92 7.08 -4.60 -19.46
CA GLU A 92 7.01 -5.41 -20.68
C GLU A 92 6.89 -4.50 -21.92
N ILE A 93 6.00 -3.52 -21.86
CA ILE A 93 5.81 -2.54 -22.95
C ILE A 93 6.66 -1.28 -22.78
N ARG A 94 7.45 -1.19 -21.69
CA ARG A 94 8.26 -0.02 -21.31
C ARG A 94 7.44 1.26 -21.34
N GLN A 95 6.35 1.27 -20.60
CA GLN A 95 5.47 2.42 -20.53
C GLN A 95 5.14 2.75 -19.08
N LEU A 96 5.24 4.04 -18.74
CA LEU A 96 4.67 4.61 -17.54
C LEU A 96 3.47 5.46 -17.94
N GLN A 97 2.29 5.10 -17.47
CA GLN A 97 1.09 5.94 -17.57
C GLN A 97 0.97 6.79 -16.30
N ILE A 98 0.76 8.09 -16.48
CA ILE A 98 0.43 9.05 -15.43
C ILE A 98 -1.00 9.52 -15.68
N PHE A 99 -1.81 9.54 -14.62
CA PHE A 99 -3.20 9.98 -14.67
C PHE A 99 -3.57 10.73 -13.39
N ASP A 100 -4.56 11.61 -13.49
CA ASP A 100 -5.19 12.22 -12.32
C ASP A 100 -6.22 11.25 -11.73
N ILE A 101 -6.21 11.04 -10.41
CA ILE A 101 -7.12 10.09 -9.74
C ILE A 101 -8.59 10.49 -9.93
N GLU A 102 -8.89 11.78 -10.06
CA GLU A 102 -10.25 12.25 -10.32
C GLU A 102 -10.80 11.74 -11.65
N ASP A 103 -9.92 11.51 -12.63
CA ASP A 103 -10.29 10.91 -13.91
C ASP A 103 -10.29 9.37 -13.84
N ASN A 104 -9.85 8.79 -12.71
CA ASN A 104 -9.84 7.36 -12.46
C ASN A 104 -10.24 7.01 -10.99
N PRO A 105 -11.53 7.14 -10.64
CA PRO A 105 -12.06 6.86 -9.30
C PRO A 105 -11.73 5.45 -8.76
N GLN A 106 -11.44 4.46 -9.63
CA GLN A 106 -10.99 3.15 -9.18
C GLN A 106 -9.66 3.22 -8.43
N ALA A 107 -8.76 4.14 -8.81
CA ALA A 107 -7.49 4.32 -8.12
C ALA A 107 -7.67 4.94 -6.72
N ASP A 108 -8.75 5.68 -6.50
CA ASP A 108 -9.08 6.23 -5.17
C ASP A 108 -9.48 5.13 -4.18
N ILE A 109 -10.01 4.00 -4.67
CA ILE A 109 -10.36 2.82 -3.86
C ILE A 109 -9.18 2.32 -3.05
N PHE A 110 -7.97 2.40 -3.62
CA PHE A 110 -6.75 2.01 -2.93
C PHE A 110 -6.47 2.85 -1.68
N PHE A 111 -6.96 4.09 -1.60
CA PHE A 111 -6.85 4.90 -0.41
C PHE A 111 -8.01 4.73 0.58
N LEU A 112 -9.16 4.19 0.16
CA LEU A 112 -10.30 3.94 1.07
C LEU A 112 -9.93 3.01 2.23
N GLY A 113 -8.98 2.09 1.99
CA GLY A 113 -8.43 1.20 3.01
C GLY A 113 -7.41 1.86 3.93
N PHE A 114 -6.81 3.01 3.59
CA PHE A 114 -5.57 3.51 4.23
C PHE A 114 -5.60 5.00 4.63
N ASP A 115 -6.50 5.79 4.07
CA ASP A 115 -6.77 7.17 4.47
C ASP A 115 -7.65 7.25 5.73
N SER A 116 -7.47 8.29 6.52
CA SER A 116 -8.25 8.57 7.74
C SER A 116 -9.36 9.60 7.51
N ASP A 117 -9.33 10.38 6.41
CA ASP A 117 -10.37 11.37 6.13
C ASP A 117 -11.54 10.73 5.35
N THR A 118 -12.66 10.54 6.05
CA THR A 118 -13.89 9.98 5.47
C THR A 118 -14.89 11.05 5.03
N ALA A 119 -14.60 12.34 5.26
CA ALA A 119 -15.50 13.42 4.90
C ALA A 119 -15.59 13.57 3.37
N LEU A 120 -14.47 13.48 2.66
CA LEU A 120 -14.44 13.49 1.19
C LEU A 120 -15.16 12.26 0.61
N LEU A 121 -14.98 11.08 1.23
CA LEU A 121 -15.64 9.85 0.79
C LEU A 121 -17.15 9.95 0.85
N ARG A 122 -17.67 10.56 1.91
CA ARG A 122 -19.12 10.77 2.08
C ARG A 122 -19.69 11.81 1.13
N GLN A 123 -18.87 12.62 0.46
CA GLN A 123 -19.36 13.53 -0.58
C GLN A 123 -19.73 12.74 -1.85
N ALA A 124 -18.83 11.86 -2.31
CA ALA A 124 -19.02 11.09 -3.55
C ALA A 124 -19.76 9.76 -3.37
N TYR A 125 -19.73 9.17 -2.18
CA TYR A 125 -20.20 7.80 -1.94
C TYR A 125 -21.18 7.69 -0.77
N ASP A 126 -22.07 6.69 -0.87
CA ASP A 126 -22.82 6.16 0.26
C ASP A 126 -21.93 5.18 1.03
N VAL A 127 -21.63 5.52 2.28
CA VAL A 127 -20.73 4.76 3.16
C VAL A 127 -21.54 4.18 4.32
N SER A 128 -21.38 2.89 4.59
CA SER A 128 -22.05 2.19 5.70
C SER A 128 -21.11 1.21 6.38
N VAL A 129 -21.32 0.97 7.68
CA VAL A 129 -20.58 -0.02 8.46
C VAL A 129 -21.40 -1.31 8.50
N PHE A 130 -20.75 -2.45 8.31
CA PHE A 130 -21.36 -3.77 8.45
C PHE A 130 -20.56 -4.64 9.42
N THR A 131 -21.20 -5.71 9.91
CA THR A 131 -20.58 -6.71 10.77
C THR A 131 -20.28 -7.97 9.98
N VAL A 132 -19.19 -8.66 10.32
CA VAL A 132 -18.74 -9.92 9.71
C VAL A 132 -18.89 -11.04 10.75
N PRO A 133 -20.01 -11.78 10.77
CA PRO A 133 -20.23 -12.82 11.78
C PRO A 133 -19.26 -13.97 11.63
N GLY A 134 -18.67 -14.43 12.75
CA GLY A 134 -17.81 -15.62 12.78
C GLY A 134 -16.38 -15.41 12.28
N GLU A 135 -16.02 -14.20 11.85
CA GLU A 135 -14.63 -13.86 11.51
C GLU A 135 -13.81 -13.54 12.76
N THR A 136 -12.56 -13.99 12.79
CA THR A 136 -11.66 -13.85 13.93
C THR A 136 -10.62 -12.73 13.73
N ARG A 137 -10.33 -12.36 12.48
CA ARG A 137 -9.40 -11.26 12.15
C ARG A 137 -10.00 -9.88 12.44
N GLY A 138 -11.31 -9.76 12.30
CA GLY A 138 -12.03 -8.55 12.69
C GLY A 138 -13.52 -8.62 12.34
N LYS A 139 -14.34 -7.93 13.13
CA LYS A 139 -15.79 -8.07 13.09
C LYS A 139 -16.48 -6.99 12.29
N HIS A 140 -15.75 -5.98 11.84
CA HIS A 140 -16.30 -4.81 11.18
C HIS A 140 -15.82 -4.70 9.74
N GLY A 141 -16.68 -4.16 8.90
CA GLY A 141 -16.33 -3.75 7.55
C GLY A 141 -17.00 -2.45 7.17
N ILE A 142 -16.45 -1.80 6.14
CA ILE A 142 -16.99 -0.60 5.53
C ILE A 142 -17.45 -0.96 4.12
N LYS A 143 -18.69 -0.61 3.81
CA LYS A 143 -19.29 -0.75 2.49
C LYS A 143 -19.43 0.62 1.86
N ILE A 144 -18.92 0.76 0.65
CA ILE A 144 -18.89 2.00 -0.13
C ILE A 144 -19.62 1.75 -1.44
N ARG A 145 -20.56 2.62 -1.79
CA ARG A 145 -21.29 2.58 -3.06
C ARG A 145 -21.31 3.97 -3.70
N PRO A 146 -21.15 4.09 -5.03
CA PRO A 146 -21.35 5.36 -5.71
C PRO A 146 -22.77 5.86 -5.49
N LYS A 147 -22.93 7.16 -5.23
CA LYS A 147 -24.25 7.77 -5.14
C LYS A 147 -24.92 7.79 -6.51
N SER A 148 -26.24 7.60 -6.53
CA SER A 148 -27.03 7.53 -7.76
C SER A 148 -27.07 8.82 -8.57
N ASP A 149 -26.77 9.96 -7.93
CA ASP A 149 -26.69 11.29 -8.54
C ASP A 149 -25.25 11.73 -8.84
N SER A 150 -24.26 10.83 -8.65
CA SER A 150 -22.90 11.08 -9.10
C SER A 150 -22.90 11.32 -10.61
N ARG A 151 -22.22 12.39 -11.04
CA ARG A 151 -22.08 12.76 -12.46
C ARG A 151 -21.01 11.95 -13.18
N GLU A 152 -20.30 11.10 -12.47
CA GLU A 152 -19.22 10.26 -12.96
C GLU A 152 -19.74 8.86 -13.30
N GLU A 153 -19.22 8.25 -14.36
CA GLU A 153 -19.49 6.82 -14.62
C GLU A 153 -18.97 6.01 -13.43
N ALA A 154 -19.88 5.31 -12.75
CA ALA A 154 -19.52 4.45 -11.64
C ALA A 154 -18.72 3.25 -12.16
N TYR A 155 -17.42 3.24 -11.89
CA TYR A 155 -16.51 2.16 -12.29
C TYR A 155 -16.64 0.87 -11.46
N PHE A 156 -17.51 0.89 -10.45
CA PHE A 156 -17.85 -0.25 -9.62
C PHE A 156 -19.27 -0.11 -9.05
N ILE A 157 -19.90 -1.23 -8.76
CA ILE A 157 -21.19 -1.31 -8.05
C ILE A 157 -20.98 -1.11 -6.54
N GLU A 158 -19.98 -1.77 -5.96
CA GLU A 158 -19.73 -1.77 -4.52
C GLU A 158 -18.27 -2.08 -4.17
N VAL A 159 -17.77 -1.46 -3.10
CA VAL A 159 -16.53 -1.85 -2.43
C VAL A 159 -16.83 -2.24 -0.99
N ASN A 160 -16.33 -3.40 -0.56
CA ASN A 160 -16.35 -3.85 0.83
C ASN A 160 -14.92 -3.94 1.38
N LEU A 161 -14.62 -3.12 2.37
CA LEU A 161 -13.39 -3.18 3.16
C LEU A 161 -13.65 -4.00 4.41
N TYR A 162 -12.91 -5.06 4.61
CA TYR A 162 -13.00 -5.89 5.81
C TYR A 162 -11.83 -5.58 6.73
N LEU A 163 -12.14 -5.16 7.96
CA LEU A 163 -11.19 -4.47 8.82
C LEU A 163 -10.80 -5.33 10.02
N ARG A 164 -9.53 -5.23 10.39
CA ARG A 164 -8.98 -5.84 11.60
C ARG A 164 -9.51 -5.15 12.85
N ASP A 165 -9.74 -5.89 13.93
CA ASP A 165 -10.23 -5.30 15.18
C ASP A 165 -9.16 -4.42 15.88
N GLU A 166 -7.88 -4.74 15.69
CA GLU A 166 -6.78 -4.09 16.42
C GLU A 166 -6.50 -2.66 15.94
N ASP A 167 -6.54 -2.43 14.63
CA ASP A 167 -6.10 -1.17 14.01
C ASP A 167 -6.98 -0.67 12.86
N TYR A 168 -8.07 -1.38 12.55
CA TYR A 168 -8.94 -1.07 11.42
C TYR A 168 -8.23 -0.91 10.08
N LEU A 169 -7.08 -1.58 9.91
CA LEU A 169 -6.49 -1.76 8.58
C LEU A 169 -7.23 -2.91 7.85
N PRO A 170 -7.37 -2.82 6.53
CA PRO A 170 -8.05 -3.85 5.77
C PRO A 170 -7.23 -5.14 5.75
N TYR A 171 -7.87 -6.26 6.09
CA TYR A 171 -7.32 -7.59 5.80
C TYR A 171 -7.89 -8.17 4.49
N ARG A 172 -9.01 -7.63 4.01
CA ARG A 172 -9.60 -7.97 2.70
C ARG A 172 -10.25 -6.73 2.09
N ILE A 173 -10.08 -6.59 0.78
CA ILE A 173 -10.81 -5.62 -0.05
C ILE A 173 -11.56 -6.42 -1.11
N HIS A 174 -12.86 -6.18 -1.25
CA HIS A 174 -13.69 -6.76 -2.30
C HIS A 174 -14.31 -5.64 -3.12
N ILE A 175 -14.01 -5.62 -4.41
CA ILE A 175 -14.51 -4.64 -5.38
C ILE A 175 -15.42 -5.42 -6.33
N GLN A 176 -16.69 -5.04 -6.42
CA GLN A 176 -17.60 -5.53 -7.43
C GLN A 176 -17.69 -4.49 -8.54
N ASN A 177 -17.08 -4.77 -9.69
CA ASN A 177 -17.08 -3.84 -10.82
C ASN A 177 -18.44 -3.87 -11.52
N ASP A 178 -18.96 -5.07 -11.80
CA ASP A 178 -20.27 -5.32 -12.40
C ASP A 178 -20.87 -6.67 -11.94
N GLU A 179 -21.84 -7.22 -12.68
CA GLU A 179 -22.48 -8.51 -12.35
C GLU A 179 -21.55 -9.71 -12.52
N GLU A 180 -20.56 -9.62 -13.41
CA GLU A 180 -19.68 -10.71 -13.83
C GLU A 180 -18.20 -10.45 -13.48
N SER A 181 -17.83 -9.21 -13.10
CA SER A 181 -16.48 -8.79 -12.77
C SER A 181 -16.31 -8.38 -11.30
N GLN A 182 -15.34 -9.02 -10.62
CA GLN A 182 -15.02 -8.75 -9.22
C GLN A 182 -13.52 -8.85 -8.96
N VAL A 183 -13.02 -8.08 -7.99
CA VAL A 183 -11.63 -8.14 -7.51
C VAL A 183 -11.64 -8.40 -6.01
N PHE A 184 -10.84 -9.37 -5.57
CA PHE A 184 -10.59 -9.67 -4.17
C PHE A 184 -9.11 -9.43 -3.88
N ILE A 185 -8.79 -8.67 -2.86
CA ILE A 185 -7.42 -8.45 -2.38
C ILE A 185 -7.37 -8.94 -0.94
N GLU A 186 -6.64 -10.02 -0.67
CA GLU A 186 -6.31 -10.47 0.67
C GLU A 186 -4.99 -9.83 1.09
N VAL A 187 -5.01 -9.09 2.19
CA VAL A 187 -3.83 -8.43 2.75
C VAL A 187 -3.26 -9.32 3.84
N GLY A 188 -1.98 -9.65 3.72
CA GLY A 188 -1.24 -10.48 4.67
C GLY A 188 -0.95 -9.76 5.99
N ALA A 189 0.08 -10.25 6.68
CA ALA A 189 0.57 -9.59 7.88
C ALA A 189 1.12 -8.19 7.55
N LEU A 190 0.76 -7.21 8.38
CA LEU A 190 1.16 -5.80 8.21
C LEU A 190 2.36 -5.50 9.11
N ASP A 191 3.46 -5.04 8.51
CA ASP A 191 4.58 -4.46 9.24
C ASP A 191 4.42 -2.93 9.29
N LYS A 192 4.05 -2.42 10.46
CA LYS A 192 3.90 -0.98 10.74
C LYS A 192 5.18 -0.32 11.28
N THR A 193 6.24 -1.11 11.48
CA THR A 193 7.55 -0.63 11.96
C THR A 193 8.48 -0.25 10.82
N VAL A 194 8.11 -0.64 9.59
CA VAL A 194 8.87 -0.36 8.38
C VAL A 194 9.14 1.13 8.19
N ARG A 195 10.35 1.41 7.73
CA ARG A 195 10.83 2.74 7.33
C ARG A 195 11.43 2.61 5.93
N PRO A 196 10.60 2.61 4.87
CA PRO A 196 11.09 2.48 3.50
C PRO A 196 12.21 3.48 3.22
N ASP A 197 13.27 3.01 2.56
CA ASP A 197 14.27 3.92 2.02
C ASP A 197 13.64 4.82 0.94
N PRO A 198 14.23 5.99 0.64
CA PRO A 198 13.66 6.91 -0.35
C PRO A 198 13.32 6.26 -1.69
N ARG A 199 14.14 5.30 -2.19
CA ARG A 199 13.88 4.59 -3.45
C ARG A 199 12.76 3.56 -3.31
N GLY A 200 12.61 2.96 -2.14
CA GLY A 200 11.46 2.12 -1.79
C GLY A 200 10.11 2.85 -1.91
N THR A 201 10.13 4.19 -1.90
CA THR A 201 8.95 5.04 -2.08
C THR A 201 8.68 5.47 -3.54
N GLN A 202 9.46 4.95 -4.49
CA GLN A 202 9.45 5.35 -5.90
C GLN A 202 9.30 4.14 -6.83
N ILE A 203 9.04 4.42 -8.11
CA ILE A 203 9.16 3.49 -9.23
C ILE A 203 10.47 3.78 -9.95
N PHE A 204 11.27 2.74 -10.22
CA PHE A 204 12.34 2.85 -11.20
C PHE A 204 11.81 2.51 -12.59
N ILE A 205 11.91 3.46 -13.51
CA ILE A 205 11.57 3.26 -14.92
C ILE A 205 12.85 3.11 -15.74
N ALA A 206 12.90 2.06 -16.55
CA ALA A 206 14.09 1.73 -17.33
C ALA A 206 14.33 2.73 -18.47
N GLU A 207 15.53 2.73 -19.03
CA GLU A 207 15.83 3.48 -20.26
C GLU A 207 14.88 3.10 -21.40
N ASN A 208 14.60 4.06 -22.28
CA ASN A 208 13.65 3.94 -23.39
C ASN A 208 12.19 3.73 -22.96
N THR A 209 11.86 3.90 -21.68
CA THR A 209 10.46 3.93 -21.22
C THR A 209 9.76 5.17 -21.74
N LYS A 210 8.55 5.01 -22.29
CA LYS A 210 7.67 6.12 -22.65
C LYS A 210 6.88 6.56 -21.42
N VAL A 211 6.96 7.83 -21.08
CA VAL A 211 6.08 8.43 -20.08
C VAL A 211 4.90 9.05 -20.82
N VAL A 212 3.70 8.56 -20.52
CA VAL A 212 2.44 8.99 -21.10
C VAL A 212 1.65 9.68 -20.00
N GLU A 213 1.27 10.93 -20.19
CA GLU A 213 0.40 11.68 -19.28
C GLU A 213 -0.81 12.14 -20.11
N ASN A 214 -2.02 11.79 -19.65
CA ASN A 214 -3.28 12.15 -20.31
C ASN A 214 -3.27 11.85 -21.83
N ASP A 215 -2.99 10.58 -22.18
CA ASP A 215 -2.88 10.02 -23.54
C ASP A 215 -1.79 10.63 -24.44
N ARG A 216 -0.85 11.40 -23.88
CA ARG A 216 0.23 12.03 -24.64
C ARG A 216 1.59 11.58 -24.13
N VAL A 217 2.47 11.18 -25.03
CA VAL A 217 3.88 10.94 -24.69
C VAL A 217 4.53 12.28 -24.34
N VAL A 218 4.90 12.45 -23.08
CA VAL A 218 5.54 13.67 -22.56
C VAL A 218 7.06 13.55 -22.48
N GLU A 219 7.56 12.33 -22.29
CA GLU A 219 8.98 12.04 -22.16
C GLU A 219 9.29 10.63 -22.69
N THR A 220 10.50 10.43 -23.20
CA THR A 220 11.10 9.10 -23.35
C THR A 220 12.37 9.09 -22.52
N VAL A 221 12.46 8.15 -21.58
CA VAL A 221 13.54 8.11 -20.58
C VAL A 221 14.89 7.85 -21.25
N ASN A 222 15.85 8.71 -20.96
CA ASN A 222 17.21 8.62 -21.49
C ASN A 222 18.03 7.49 -20.80
N THR A 223 19.29 7.35 -21.21
CA THR A 223 20.22 6.35 -20.65
C THR A 223 20.33 6.44 -19.13
N GLY A 224 20.29 5.29 -18.46
CA GLY A 224 20.43 5.17 -17.00
C GLY A 224 19.11 5.05 -16.22
N GLY A 225 17.96 5.18 -16.90
CA GLY A 225 16.65 5.10 -16.26
C GLY A 225 16.35 6.31 -15.36
N LYS A 226 15.22 6.26 -14.66
CA LYS A 226 14.75 7.36 -13.81
C LYS A 226 13.95 6.82 -12.63
N TRP A 227 13.98 7.52 -11.50
CA TRP A 227 13.10 7.27 -10.37
C TRP A 227 11.96 8.29 -10.35
N ILE A 228 10.72 7.85 -10.22
CA ILE A 228 9.52 8.69 -10.27
C ILE A 228 8.42 8.14 -9.34
N PRO A 229 7.58 8.99 -8.72
CA PRO A 229 7.75 10.44 -8.53
C PRO A 229 8.91 10.74 -7.56
N GLU A 230 9.05 11.99 -7.10
CA GLU A 230 10.01 12.35 -6.04
C GLU A 230 9.81 11.45 -4.80
N ALA A 231 10.91 11.09 -4.14
CA ALA A 231 10.87 10.24 -2.96
C ALA A 231 10.14 10.91 -1.78
N VAL A 232 9.38 10.12 -1.02
CA VAL A 232 8.91 10.56 0.30
C VAL A 232 10.02 10.34 1.31
N LEU A 233 10.35 11.40 2.05
CA LEU A 233 11.24 11.32 3.20
C LEU A 233 10.40 11.18 4.46
N LEU A 234 10.55 10.05 5.14
CA LEU A 234 9.90 9.82 6.41
C LEU A 234 10.51 10.72 7.50
N PRO A 235 9.70 11.17 8.47
CA PRO A 235 10.24 11.84 9.64
C PRO A 235 11.22 10.90 10.37
N PRO A 236 12.26 11.45 11.04
CA PRO A 236 13.19 10.64 11.81
C PRO A 236 12.42 9.81 12.84
N ALA A 237 12.95 8.60 13.13
CA ALA A 237 12.36 7.75 14.15
C ALA A 237 12.30 8.52 15.48
N PRO A 238 11.20 8.39 16.25
CA PRO A 238 11.16 8.98 17.58
C PRO A 238 12.36 8.44 18.37
N GLU A 239 13.19 9.35 18.87
CA GLU A 239 14.37 8.98 19.65
C GLU A 239 13.89 8.14 20.84
N THR A 240 14.32 6.88 20.91
CA THR A 240 14.21 6.12 22.15
C THR A 240 14.93 6.93 23.21
N PRO A 241 14.29 7.30 24.33
CA PRO A 241 14.97 8.01 25.40
C PRO A 241 16.24 7.21 25.73
N PRO A 242 17.42 7.86 25.84
CA PRO A 242 18.64 7.16 26.16
C PRO A 242 18.40 6.37 27.44
N GLU A 243 18.54 5.05 27.33
CA GLU A 243 18.60 4.14 28.46
C GLU A 243 19.57 4.77 29.45
N THR A 244 19.04 5.20 30.60
CA THR A 244 19.78 5.92 31.64
C THR A 244 21.15 5.30 31.77
N ALA A 245 22.18 6.06 31.39
CA ALA A 245 23.56 5.69 31.60
C ALA A 245 23.68 5.27 33.07
N THR A 246 23.83 3.97 33.30
CA THR A 246 24.17 3.43 34.61
C THR A 246 25.39 4.21 35.07
N ALA A 247 25.19 5.01 36.12
CA ALA A 247 26.25 5.80 36.71
C ALA A 247 27.46 4.88 36.96
N PRO A 248 28.68 5.31 36.60
CA PRO A 248 29.87 4.53 36.90
C PRO A 248 29.95 4.30 38.42
N PRO A 249 30.33 3.10 38.88
CA PRO A 249 30.48 2.85 40.31
C PRO A 249 31.51 3.83 40.90
N PRO A 250 31.32 4.29 42.16
CA PRO A 250 32.20 5.27 42.76
C PRO A 250 33.64 4.75 42.88
N LEU A 251 34.59 5.60 42.48
CA LEU A 251 36.03 5.38 42.63
C LEU A 251 36.38 5.13 44.11
N VAL A 252 36.91 3.94 44.38
CA VAL A 252 37.60 3.62 45.64
C VAL A 252 39.05 4.11 45.52
N PRO A 253 39.63 4.84 46.49
CA PRO A 253 41.00 5.35 46.40
C PRO A 253 42.04 4.22 46.49
N ALA A 254 43.09 4.37 45.69
CA ALA A 254 44.24 3.47 45.61
C ALA A 254 45.03 3.38 46.92
N ALA A 255 45.47 2.16 47.26
CA ALA A 255 46.53 1.89 48.22
C ALA A 255 47.66 1.11 47.52
N ASP A 256 48.83 1.76 47.52
CA ASP A 256 50.21 1.27 47.46
C ASP A 256 50.64 0.20 46.44
N ALA A 257 51.54 0.64 45.55
CA ALA A 257 52.49 -0.18 44.81
C ALA A 257 53.61 -0.72 45.75
N PRO A 258 54.42 -1.71 45.32
CA PRO A 258 55.61 -1.29 44.58
C PRO A 258 56.06 -2.20 43.42
N ALA A 259 56.66 -1.51 42.45
CA ALA A 259 57.60 -1.85 41.39
C ALA A 259 58.20 -3.27 41.28
N LYS A 260 58.38 -3.74 40.02
CA LYS A 260 59.72 -3.89 39.37
C LYS A 260 59.69 -4.41 37.90
N THR A 261 60.46 -3.68 37.07
CA THR A 261 61.35 -4.09 35.94
C THR A 261 60.88 -4.95 34.75
N SER A 262 60.82 -4.29 33.58
CA SER A 262 61.62 -4.52 32.35
C SER A 262 62.20 -5.92 32.08
N ALA A 263 61.85 -6.53 30.92
CA ALA A 263 62.79 -6.81 29.81
C ALA A 263 62.04 -7.40 28.60
N ALA A 264 62.67 -7.25 27.44
CA ALA A 264 62.27 -7.62 26.09
C ALA A 264 62.03 -9.13 25.88
N ASP A 265 61.22 -9.49 24.87
CA ASP A 265 61.70 -10.21 23.68
C ASP A 265 60.54 -10.49 22.70
N THR A 266 60.77 -10.18 21.43
CA THR A 266 60.04 -10.70 20.25
C THR A 266 61.02 -11.68 19.59
N PRO A 267 60.59 -12.84 19.03
CA PRO A 267 60.20 -12.82 17.61
C PRO A 267 59.14 -13.86 17.15
N ALA A 268 58.40 -13.44 16.14
CA ALA A 268 57.97 -14.13 14.91
C ALA A 268 57.56 -15.62 14.94
N GLU A 269 56.38 -15.91 14.38
CA GLU A 269 56.26 -16.97 13.37
C GLU A 269 55.08 -16.73 12.41
N ALA A 270 55.28 -17.17 11.18
CA ALA A 270 54.53 -16.83 9.98
C ALA A 270 53.40 -17.84 9.65
N VAL A 271 52.54 -17.36 8.74
CA VAL A 271 51.43 -18.02 8.02
C VAL A 271 51.88 -19.28 7.25
N PRO A 272 51.00 -20.23 6.86
CA PRO A 272 50.23 -20.13 5.59
C PRO A 272 48.77 -20.65 5.71
N GLU A 273 47.76 -20.03 5.09
CA GLU A 273 47.28 -20.16 3.69
C GLU A 273 46.85 -21.58 3.28
N THR A 274 45.57 -21.75 2.90
CA THR A 274 45.11 -22.62 1.80
C THR A 274 43.64 -22.38 1.47
N ALA A 275 43.38 -21.92 0.24
CA ALA A 275 42.15 -22.18 -0.52
C ALA A 275 42.33 -23.46 -1.37
N PRO A 276 41.28 -24.03 -2.00
CA PRO A 276 41.09 -23.71 -3.43
C PRO A 276 39.64 -23.76 -3.99
N ALA A 277 39.48 -23.11 -5.16
CA ALA A 277 38.67 -23.41 -6.38
C ALA A 277 37.24 -23.97 -6.25
N GLY A 278 36.18 -23.49 -6.93
CA GLY A 278 36.10 -23.00 -8.31
C GLY A 278 35.51 -24.09 -9.23
N LYS A 279 34.23 -24.00 -9.63
CA LYS A 279 33.64 -24.66 -10.82
C LYS A 279 32.41 -23.88 -11.34
N GLU A 280 32.43 -23.65 -12.66
CA GLU A 280 31.43 -23.02 -13.53
C GLU A 280 30.14 -23.86 -13.77
N PRO A 281 29.06 -23.25 -14.32
CA PRO A 281 27.73 -23.84 -14.52
C PRO A 281 27.53 -24.50 -15.91
N PRO A 282 26.52 -25.39 -16.08
CA PRO A 282 26.11 -25.91 -17.39
C PRO A 282 24.92 -25.14 -18.02
N PRO A 283 24.60 -25.37 -19.32
CA PRO A 283 24.22 -24.32 -20.28
C PRO A 283 22.71 -24.15 -20.56
N ALA A 284 22.43 -23.06 -21.28
CA ALA A 284 21.14 -22.58 -21.80
C ALA A 284 20.42 -23.57 -22.75
N LYS A 285 19.09 -23.53 -22.72
CA LYS A 285 18.20 -24.07 -23.76
C LYS A 285 17.20 -23.02 -24.22
N GLU A 286 17.37 -22.66 -25.49
CA GLU A 286 16.38 -22.52 -26.57
C GLU A 286 15.20 -21.53 -26.42
N GLU A 287 15.26 -20.50 -27.27
CA GLU A 287 14.19 -19.56 -27.63
C GLU A 287 12.89 -20.27 -28.07
N ALA A 288 11.76 -19.85 -27.49
CA ALA A 288 10.45 -20.00 -28.10
C ALA A 288 9.89 -18.61 -28.43
N ALA A 289 9.60 -18.39 -29.71
CA ALA A 289 9.16 -17.12 -30.28
C ALA A 289 7.82 -16.63 -29.68
N PRO A 290 7.62 -15.31 -29.47
CA PRO A 290 6.33 -14.80 -29.00
C PRO A 290 5.28 -14.83 -30.12
N ARG A 291 4.19 -15.54 -29.84
CA ARG A 291 2.98 -15.57 -30.67
C ARG A 291 2.30 -14.20 -30.58
N ARG A 292 2.06 -13.60 -31.75
CA ARG A 292 1.23 -12.39 -31.93
C ARG A 292 -0.14 -12.57 -31.28
N ASN A 293 -0.55 -11.67 -30.39
CA ASN A 293 -1.95 -11.49 -30.03
C ASN A 293 -2.56 -10.29 -30.79
N PRO A 294 -3.81 -10.39 -31.27
CA PRO A 294 -4.39 -9.44 -32.21
C PRO A 294 -5.15 -8.29 -31.54
N LYS A 295 -5.03 -7.11 -32.19
CA LYS A 295 -6.02 -6.02 -32.30
C LYS A 295 -6.45 -5.26 -31.04
N ARG A 296 -5.80 -4.10 -30.88
CA ARG A 296 -6.42 -2.80 -30.56
C ARG A 296 -7.73 -2.58 -31.33
N VAL A 297 -8.78 -2.24 -30.59
CA VAL A 297 -9.94 -1.45 -31.02
C VAL A 297 -9.93 -0.25 -30.06
N GLY A 298 -9.94 1.02 -30.43
CA GLY A 298 -10.25 1.71 -31.67
C GLY A 298 -10.91 3.02 -31.25
N GLY A 299 -10.14 4.09 -31.06
CA GLY A 299 -10.67 5.43 -30.80
C GLY A 299 -11.16 6.09 -32.09
N PRO A 300 -12.26 6.88 -32.07
CA PRO A 300 -12.74 7.56 -33.26
C PRO A 300 -11.97 8.86 -33.51
N GLY A 301 -11.07 8.81 -34.51
CA GLY A 301 -10.52 10.00 -35.15
C GLY A 301 -11.50 10.56 -36.18
N ALA A 302 -11.79 11.85 -36.09
CA ALA A 302 -12.57 12.62 -37.03
C ALA A 302 -11.87 12.81 -38.39
N GLY A 303 -12.69 12.92 -39.46
CA GLY A 303 -12.36 13.74 -40.63
C GLY A 303 -12.63 13.11 -41.99
N GLY A 304 -13.47 13.78 -42.80
CA GLY A 304 -13.21 13.89 -44.25
C GLY A 304 -14.30 13.46 -45.24
N ASN A 305 -15.37 14.26 -45.34
CA ASN A 305 -15.96 14.81 -46.56
C ASN A 305 -15.84 14.07 -47.93
N ALA A 306 -16.97 13.61 -48.47
CA ALA A 306 -17.38 13.64 -49.89
C ALA A 306 -18.86 13.20 -49.93
N GLY A 307 -19.86 13.93 -50.41
CA GLY A 307 -19.93 14.65 -51.67
C GLY A 307 -20.54 13.75 -52.76
N SER A 308 -21.88 13.77 -52.93
CA SER A 308 -22.61 13.67 -54.22
C SER A 308 -23.99 12.98 -54.11
N ARG A 309 -25.05 13.74 -54.48
CA ARG A 309 -26.25 13.40 -55.28
C ARG A 309 -27.00 12.09 -54.91
N ARG A 310 -28.28 12.11 -54.55
CA ARG A 310 -29.45 12.69 -55.23
C ARG A 310 -30.58 12.91 -54.22
#